data_AF-A0A368S401-F1
#
_entry.id   AF-A0A368S401-F1
#
_cell.length_a   1.000
_cell.length_b   1.000
_cell.length_c   1.000
_cell.angle_alpha   90.00
_cell.angle_beta   90.00
_cell.angle_gamma   90.00
#
_symmetry.space_group_name_H-M   'P 1'
#
loop_
_entity.id
_entity.type
_entity.pdbx_description
1 polymer ?
#
loop_
_entity_poly.entity_id
_entity_poly.type
_entity_poly.pdbx_seq_one_letter_code
_entity_poly.pdbx_strand_id
1 'polypeptide(L)'
;MLLQLKMLIKDMYVGHYMLDRLKIQSIKEEKVEGEVSHQNQPFSMSALSAAKRFRFAYTTRMNTPVASGTRPSAAKLKCMLESLETKIQDMREFVILLASCPRLPHQPYSTYLFMDRCMFGRYSEKQQVISFLVCNDTHGCPNLDILPVLGPHRVGKKTLVQHACKDERVRNCFTDILFFKGHDLENGEFAANLKVNSRKCLFVIEFSWGVDEVAWMNFKSYLQNVVGAGSKIVLIGRTQEVAKFGTAHPIWMKSLSEEEYWYYFKALAFGSMDPDEHPRLASLGMQLATELKGSFLGANILGEMLRSNPNPQFWHAILSSVRALVQEHLFSSGVHPEDLLERNAPVDFPMAFVGAHGQRCLVYDLREADPGQDELPLPTSQEVLVGGKVPAEEKFDVLVWKSRIPPYCSFIATYKKQKPQRMVGKRNRLALREASV
;
A
#
# COMPACT_ATOMS: atom_id res chain seq x y z
N MET A 1 -23.55 2.62 11.46
CA MET A 1 -23.07 3.53 10.39
C MET A 1 -21.63 3.30 9.95
N LEU A 2 -20.59 3.65 10.72
CA LEU A 2 -19.18 3.52 10.24
C LEU A 2 -18.80 2.07 9.88
N LEU A 3 -19.29 1.08 10.65
CA LEU A 3 -19.12 -0.34 10.35
C LEU A 3 -19.85 -0.76 9.06
N GLN A 4 -21.07 -0.27 8.83
CA GLN A 4 -21.84 -0.52 7.60
C GLN A 4 -21.13 0.06 6.38
N LEU A 5 -20.61 1.29 6.47
CA LEU A 5 -19.80 1.91 5.43
C LEU A 5 -18.54 1.10 5.14
N LYS A 6 -17.84 0.62 6.19
CA LYS A 6 -16.64 -0.22 6.03
C LYS A 6 -16.96 -1.53 5.30
N MET A 7 -18.08 -2.18 5.61
CA MET A 7 -18.53 -3.39 4.91
C MET A 7 -18.83 -3.11 3.43
N LEU A 8 -19.57 -2.04 3.14
CA LEU A 8 -19.94 -1.68 1.77
C LEU A 8 -18.72 -1.33 0.91
N ILE A 9 -17.77 -0.57 1.46
CA ILE A 9 -16.50 -0.26 0.81
C ILE A 9 -15.71 -1.55 0.50
N LYS A 10 -15.64 -2.48 1.46
CA LYS A 10 -14.96 -3.76 1.26
C LYS A 10 -15.58 -4.55 0.10
N ASP A 11 -16.92 -4.69 0.08
CA ASP A 11 -17.60 -5.44 -0.98
C ASP A 11 -17.47 -4.77 -2.34
N MET A 12 -17.42 -3.43 -2.39
CA MET A 12 -17.14 -2.67 -3.60
C MET A 12 -15.77 -3.07 -4.19
N TYR A 13 -14.72 -3.13 -3.38
CA TYR A 13 -13.39 -3.55 -3.86
C TYR A 13 -13.38 -4.99 -4.37
N VAL A 14 -13.99 -5.91 -3.64
CA VAL A 14 -14.10 -7.32 -4.06
C VAL A 14 -14.87 -7.42 -5.38
N GLY A 15 -15.95 -6.66 -5.54
CA GLY A 15 -16.76 -6.64 -6.76
C GLY A 15 -15.96 -6.14 -7.97
N HIS A 16 -15.25 -5.00 -7.82
CA HIS A 16 -14.37 -4.49 -8.88
C HIS A 16 -13.26 -5.47 -9.25
N TYR A 17 -12.58 -6.05 -8.25
CA TYR A 17 -11.54 -7.03 -8.48
C TYR A 17 -12.06 -8.25 -9.27
N MET A 18 -13.24 -8.76 -8.92
CA MET A 18 -13.85 -9.87 -9.64
C MET A 18 -14.26 -9.51 -11.08
N LEU A 19 -14.83 -8.32 -11.28
CA LEU A 19 -15.18 -7.83 -12.62
C LEU A 19 -13.94 -7.68 -13.51
N ASP A 20 -12.86 -7.10 -12.98
CA ASP A 20 -11.60 -6.94 -13.72
C ASP A 20 -11.01 -8.30 -14.11
N ARG A 21 -11.03 -9.28 -13.18
CA ARG A 21 -10.57 -10.65 -13.47
C ARG A 21 -11.37 -11.32 -14.58
N LEU A 22 -12.70 -11.18 -14.57
CA LEU A 22 -13.58 -11.73 -15.60
C LEU A 22 -13.30 -11.12 -16.97
N LYS A 23 -13.19 -9.79 -17.04
CA LYS A 23 -12.84 -9.07 -18.28
C LYS A 23 -11.50 -9.56 -18.84
N ILE A 24 -10.48 -9.63 -17.99
CA ILE A 24 -9.14 -10.09 -18.37
C ILE A 24 -9.15 -11.56 -18.86
N GLN A 25 -9.98 -12.42 -18.26
CA GLN A 25 -10.12 -13.82 -18.69
C GLN A 25 -10.82 -13.93 -20.05
N SER A 26 -11.95 -13.26 -20.25
CA SER A 26 -12.70 -13.32 -21.52
C SER A 26 -11.87 -12.92 -22.74
N ILE A 27 -11.00 -11.92 -22.60
CA ILE A 27 -10.14 -11.42 -23.68
C ILE A 27 -8.98 -12.38 -23.98
N LYS A 28 -8.56 -13.19 -22.99
CA LYS A 28 -7.57 -14.26 -23.22
C LYS A 28 -8.17 -15.42 -24.00
N GLU A 29 -9.42 -15.78 -23.70
CA GLU A 29 -10.14 -16.85 -24.40
C GLU A 29 -10.41 -16.49 -25.87
N GLU A 30 -10.86 -15.27 -26.16
CA GLU A 30 -11.07 -14.79 -27.54
C GLU A 30 -9.80 -14.80 -28.41
N LYS A 31 -8.62 -14.58 -27.82
CA LYS A 31 -7.34 -14.63 -28.55
C LYS A 31 -6.86 -16.05 -28.85
N VAL A 32 -7.26 -17.03 -28.04
CA VAL A 32 -6.92 -18.44 -28.26
C VAL A 32 -7.79 -19.04 -29.37
N GLU A 33 -9.05 -18.61 -29.50
CA GLU A 33 -9.92 -19.05 -30.59
C GLU A 33 -9.57 -18.40 -31.94
N GLY A 34 -9.03 -17.17 -31.93
CA GLY A 34 -8.60 -16.46 -33.15
C GLY A 34 -7.34 -16.99 -33.85
N GLU A 35 -6.58 -17.89 -33.23
CA GLU A 35 -5.43 -18.56 -33.87
C GLU A 35 -5.81 -19.86 -34.60
N VAL A 36 -7.07 -20.31 -34.51
CA VAL A 36 -7.58 -21.52 -35.18
C VAL A 36 -8.82 -21.21 -36.01
N SER A 37 -8.70 -20.33 -37.02
CA SER A 37 -9.51 -20.41 -38.25
C SER A 37 -9.16 -19.31 -39.25
N HIS A 38 -8.61 -19.72 -40.40
CA HIS A 38 -8.64 -18.92 -41.62
C HIS A 38 -10.00 -19.10 -42.31
N GLN A 39 -10.90 -18.12 -42.24
CA GLN A 39 -11.68 -17.58 -43.38
C GLN A 39 -12.83 -16.65 -42.96
N ASN A 40 -12.88 -15.51 -43.65
CA ASN A 40 -14.03 -14.67 -44.02
C ASN A 40 -14.58 -13.59 -43.04
N GLN A 41 -14.15 -12.37 -43.38
CA GLN A 41 -14.82 -11.05 -43.39
C GLN A 41 -15.23 -10.33 -42.10
N PRO A 42 -15.07 -8.98 -42.06
CA PRO A 42 -15.05 -8.21 -40.83
C PRO A 42 -16.44 -7.69 -40.49
N PHE A 43 -17.07 -8.24 -39.45
CA PHE A 43 -18.11 -7.50 -38.75
C PHE A 43 -17.45 -6.48 -37.82
N SER A 44 -17.37 -5.25 -38.33
CA SER A 44 -17.21 -4.06 -37.49
C SER A 44 -18.34 -4.04 -36.46
N MET A 45 -18.02 -4.31 -35.19
CA MET A 45 -18.96 -4.19 -34.08
C MET A 45 -18.44 -3.15 -33.11
N SER A 46 -19.13 -2.02 -33.09
CA SER A 46 -18.92 -0.84 -32.25
C SER A 46 -18.55 -1.16 -30.79
N ALA A 47 -17.48 -0.53 -30.31
CA ALA A 47 -16.91 -0.62 -28.96
C ALA A 47 -17.76 0.01 -27.83
N LEU A 48 -19.08 0.11 -27.99
CA LEU A 48 -19.98 0.69 -27.01
C LEU A 48 -21.06 -0.32 -26.64
N SER A 49 -20.81 -1.18 -25.63
CA SER A 49 -21.87 -1.80 -24.78
C SER A 49 -21.47 -3.07 -24.00
N ALA A 50 -20.20 -3.43 -23.80
CA ALA A 50 -19.86 -4.60 -22.98
C ALA A 50 -20.48 -4.52 -21.55
N ALA A 51 -20.53 -3.32 -20.96
CA ALA A 51 -21.17 -3.08 -19.66
C ALA A 51 -22.71 -3.08 -19.69
N LYS A 52 -23.36 -2.89 -20.86
CA LYS A 52 -24.82 -2.96 -20.99
C LYS A 52 -25.33 -4.38 -21.26
N ARG A 53 -24.49 -5.31 -21.73
CA ARG A 53 -24.87 -6.72 -21.94
C ARG A 53 -25.10 -7.51 -20.65
N PHE A 54 -24.72 -6.99 -19.50
CA PHE A 54 -25.05 -7.61 -18.21
C PHE A 54 -26.44 -7.26 -17.67
N ARG A 55 -27.23 -6.41 -18.36
CA ARG A 55 -28.65 -6.26 -18.08
C ARG A 55 -29.46 -7.02 -19.14
N PHE A 56 -30.20 -8.03 -18.68
CA PHE A 56 -31.13 -8.91 -19.39
C PHE A 56 -30.55 -10.11 -20.18
N ALA A 57 -30.08 -11.11 -19.43
CA ALA A 57 -30.21 -12.52 -19.82
C ALA A 57 -30.91 -13.33 -18.71
N TYR A 58 -31.84 -12.69 -17.96
CA TYR A 58 -32.54 -13.32 -16.84
C TYR A 58 -33.93 -13.87 -17.19
N THR A 59 -34.40 -13.73 -18.42
CA THR A 59 -35.70 -14.30 -18.80
C THR A 59 -35.56 -15.17 -20.04
N THR A 60 -35.97 -16.43 -19.89
CA THR A 60 -36.20 -17.45 -20.92
C THR A 60 -34.98 -18.07 -21.62
N ARG A 61 -34.37 -19.08 -20.98
CA ARG A 61 -34.17 -20.40 -21.62
C ARG A 61 -33.79 -21.45 -20.57
N MET A 62 -34.81 -22.01 -19.91
CA MET A 62 -34.70 -23.39 -19.43
C MET A 62 -34.68 -24.31 -20.66
N ASN A 63 -33.88 -25.37 -20.57
CA ASN A 63 -33.76 -26.51 -21.50
C ASN A 63 -32.76 -26.36 -22.64
N THR A 64 -31.48 -26.62 -22.33
CA THR A 64 -30.64 -27.55 -23.10
C THR A 64 -29.36 -27.87 -22.31
N PRO A 65 -28.99 -29.15 -22.12
CA PRO A 65 -27.76 -29.52 -21.45
C PRO A 65 -26.63 -29.57 -22.48
N VAL A 66 -25.75 -28.58 -22.46
CA VAL A 66 -24.41 -28.73 -23.05
C VAL A 66 -23.39 -28.63 -21.91
N ALA A 67 -22.61 -29.70 -21.82
CA ALA A 67 -21.63 -29.95 -20.79
C ALA A 67 -20.33 -29.18 -21.06
N SER A 68 -19.60 -28.96 -19.96
CA SER A 68 -18.16 -28.73 -19.87
C SER A 68 -17.64 -27.34 -20.27
N GLY A 69 -16.97 -26.67 -19.33
CA GLY A 69 -16.10 -25.54 -19.69
C GLY A 69 -15.80 -24.58 -18.56
N THR A 70 -16.71 -23.66 -18.22
CA THR A 70 -16.30 -22.44 -17.50
C THR A 70 -17.43 -21.91 -16.59
N ARG A 71 -17.75 -22.64 -15.50
CA ARG A 71 -18.78 -22.23 -14.51
C ARG A 71 -18.31 -21.70 -13.12
N PRO A 72 -17.03 -21.74 -12.69
CA PRO A 72 -16.68 -21.28 -11.34
C PRO A 72 -16.87 -19.77 -11.13
N SER A 73 -16.61 -18.96 -12.16
CA SER A 73 -16.53 -17.51 -12.04
C SER A 73 -17.90 -16.82 -12.02
N ALA A 74 -18.85 -17.31 -12.82
CA ALA A 74 -20.22 -16.81 -12.85
C ALA A 74 -20.99 -17.12 -11.56
N ALA A 75 -20.81 -18.32 -11.00
CA ALA A 75 -21.40 -18.69 -9.71
C ALA A 75 -20.86 -17.80 -8.57
N LYS A 76 -19.55 -17.52 -8.56
CA LYS A 76 -18.93 -16.65 -7.56
C LYS A 76 -19.45 -15.20 -7.67
N LEU A 77 -19.65 -14.69 -8.88
CA LEU A 77 -20.22 -13.35 -9.10
C LEU A 77 -21.68 -13.29 -8.62
N LYS A 78 -22.47 -14.35 -8.85
CA LYS A 78 -23.84 -14.44 -8.37
C LYS A 78 -23.90 -14.40 -6.84
N CYS A 79 -23.10 -15.21 -6.15
CA CYS A 79 -23.03 -15.18 -4.68
C CYS A 79 -22.59 -13.81 -4.14
N MET A 80 -21.71 -13.11 -4.86
CA MET A 80 -21.33 -11.74 -4.49
C MET A 80 -22.48 -10.74 -4.63
N LEU A 81 -23.25 -10.82 -5.71
CA LEU A 81 -24.42 -9.97 -5.91
C LEU A 81 -25.47 -10.23 -4.83
N GLU A 82 -25.75 -11.50 -4.53
CA GLU A 82 -26.65 -11.89 -3.43
C GLU A 82 -26.13 -11.38 -2.07
N SER A 83 -24.82 -11.45 -1.82
CA SER A 83 -24.22 -10.91 -0.59
C SER A 83 -24.32 -9.39 -0.51
N LEU A 84 -24.20 -8.68 -1.63
CA LEU A 84 -24.30 -7.23 -1.66
C LEU A 84 -25.77 -6.80 -1.47
N GLU A 85 -26.71 -7.50 -2.12
CA GLU A 85 -28.15 -7.24 -2.03
C GLU A 85 -28.66 -7.44 -0.59
N THR A 86 -28.27 -8.54 0.05
CA THR A 86 -28.59 -8.80 1.47
C THR A 86 -28.03 -7.72 2.40
N LYS A 87 -26.77 -7.31 2.22
CA LYS A 87 -26.16 -6.25 3.03
C LYS A 87 -26.81 -4.88 2.80
N ILE A 88 -27.21 -4.56 1.56
CA ILE A 88 -27.89 -3.29 1.25
C ILE A 88 -29.30 -3.27 1.86
N GLN A 89 -29.99 -4.40 1.89
CA GLN A 89 -31.31 -4.52 2.50
C GLN A 89 -31.30 -4.09 3.97
N ASP A 90 -30.26 -4.48 4.72
CA ASP A 90 -30.05 -4.10 6.12
C ASP A 90 -29.51 -2.66 6.31
N MET A 91 -29.27 -1.93 5.22
CA MET A 91 -28.74 -0.56 5.23
C MET A 91 -29.78 0.50 4.88
N ARG A 92 -31.08 0.17 4.86
CA ARG A 92 -32.14 1.14 4.51
C ARG A 92 -32.06 2.45 5.29
N GLU A 93 -31.88 2.38 6.61
CA GLU A 93 -31.72 3.56 7.47
C GLU A 93 -30.43 4.33 7.17
N PHE A 94 -29.34 3.62 6.89
CA PHE A 94 -28.06 4.22 6.49
C PHE A 94 -28.17 4.97 5.17
N VAL A 95 -28.87 4.41 4.18
CA VAL A 95 -29.13 5.05 2.88
C VAL A 95 -30.01 6.29 3.03
N ILE A 96 -31.06 6.23 3.87
CA ILE A 96 -31.90 7.39 4.19
C ILE A 96 -31.05 8.51 4.81
N LEU A 97 -30.15 8.15 5.73
CA LEU A 97 -29.29 9.13 6.40
C LEU A 97 -28.25 9.75 5.44
N LEU A 98 -27.67 8.96 4.53
CA LEU A 98 -26.80 9.46 3.46
C LEU A 98 -27.55 10.40 2.50
N ALA A 99 -28.82 10.12 2.21
CA ALA A 99 -29.65 10.98 1.38
C ALA A 99 -29.89 12.36 2.02
N SER A 100 -29.83 12.44 3.35
CA SER A 100 -29.91 13.70 4.13
C SER A 100 -28.57 14.44 4.23
N CYS A 101 -27.45 13.82 3.87
CA CYS A 101 -26.17 14.50 3.81
C CYS A 101 -26.06 15.35 2.52
N PRO A 102 -25.41 16.52 2.55
CA PRO A 102 -25.13 17.28 1.34
C PRO A 102 -24.41 16.39 0.33
N ARG A 103 -25.01 16.18 -0.84
CA ARG A 103 -24.35 15.45 -1.92
C ARG A 103 -23.15 16.28 -2.35
N LEU A 104 -21.94 15.73 -2.17
CA LEU A 104 -20.76 16.29 -2.82
C LEU A 104 -21.07 16.36 -4.31
N PRO A 105 -20.74 17.47 -4.99
CA PRO A 105 -20.94 17.58 -6.44
C PRO A 105 -20.35 16.34 -7.12
N HIS A 106 -21.08 15.77 -8.07
CA HIS A 106 -20.55 14.75 -8.96
C HIS A 106 -19.35 15.34 -9.70
N GLN A 107 -18.15 15.26 -9.13
CA GLN A 107 -16.95 15.34 -9.91
C GLN A 107 -16.93 14.11 -10.81
N PRO A 108 -16.59 14.24 -12.11
CA PRO A 108 -16.44 13.09 -12.98
C PRO A 108 -15.53 12.10 -12.25
N TYR A 109 -16.00 10.86 -12.11
CA TYR A 109 -15.36 9.83 -11.29
C TYR A 109 -13.97 9.53 -11.86
N SER A 110 -13.00 10.33 -11.41
CA SER A 110 -11.59 10.17 -11.65
C SER A 110 -10.92 10.06 -10.29
N THR A 111 -11.35 9.04 -9.53
CA THR A 111 -10.62 8.58 -8.36
C THR A 111 -9.14 8.46 -8.71
N TYR A 112 -8.81 7.93 -9.89
CA TYR A 112 -7.44 7.77 -10.38
C TYR A 112 -6.60 9.06 -10.48
N LEU A 113 -7.21 10.23 -10.74
CA LEU A 113 -6.45 11.49 -10.88
C LEU A 113 -5.92 12.06 -9.55
N PHE A 114 -6.48 11.64 -8.42
CA PHE A 114 -6.14 12.19 -7.09
C PHE A 114 -5.72 11.14 -6.07
N MET A 115 -5.63 9.87 -6.45
CA MET A 115 -5.27 8.78 -5.54
C MET A 115 -3.83 8.86 -5.03
N ASP A 116 -2.95 9.55 -5.75
CA ASP A 116 -1.61 9.88 -5.29
C ASP A 116 -1.58 11.09 -4.34
N ARG A 117 -2.70 11.82 -4.19
CA ARG A 117 -2.85 13.02 -3.33
C ARG A 117 -3.77 12.82 -2.12
N CYS A 118 -4.29 11.62 -1.90
CA CYS A 118 -5.12 11.32 -0.74
C CYS A 118 -4.71 10.03 -0.04
N MET A 119 -5.04 9.93 1.25
CA MET A 119 -4.77 8.72 2.02
C MET A 119 -5.80 7.63 1.67
N PHE A 120 -5.38 6.63 0.90
CA PHE A 120 -6.28 5.57 0.44
C PHE A 120 -6.67 4.59 1.54
N GLY A 121 -7.95 4.18 1.56
CA GLY A 121 -8.42 3.02 2.33
C GLY A 121 -8.43 3.18 3.86
N ARG A 122 -8.06 4.34 4.42
CA ARG A 122 -7.94 4.55 5.88
C ARG A 122 -9.01 5.44 6.49
N TYR A 123 -10.15 5.61 5.81
CA TYR A 123 -11.19 6.51 6.27
C TYR A 123 -11.77 6.12 7.64
N SER A 124 -12.06 4.84 7.86
CA SER A 124 -12.61 4.37 9.13
C SER A 124 -11.68 4.63 10.30
N GLU A 125 -10.40 4.27 10.14
CA GLU A 125 -9.36 4.43 11.14
C GLU A 125 -9.09 5.91 11.39
N LYS A 126 -9.10 6.75 10.35
CA LYS A 126 -8.95 8.21 10.48
C LYS A 126 -10.08 8.80 11.32
N GLN A 127 -11.33 8.42 11.05
CA GLN A 127 -12.47 8.92 11.82
C GLN A 127 -12.46 8.42 13.26
N GLN A 128 -11.97 7.20 13.53
CA GLN A 128 -11.78 6.71 14.90
C GLN A 128 -10.76 7.57 15.66
N VAL A 129 -9.63 7.91 15.04
CA VAL A 129 -8.64 8.82 15.64
C VAL A 129 -9.27 10.19 15.91
N ILE A 130 -9.98 10.77 14.93
CA ILE A 130 -10.62 12.09 15.10
C ILE A 130 -11.68 12.05 16.22
N SER A 131 -12.52 11.03 16.24
CA SER A 131 -13.55 10.85 17.26
C SER A 131 -12.94 10.78 18.65
N PHE A 132 -11.85 10.02 18.81
CA PHE A 132 -11.11 9.96 20.08
C PHE A 132 -10.54 11.34 20.45
N LEU A 133 -9.94 12.06 19.52
CA LEU A 133 -9.28 13.34 19.78
C LEU A 133 -10.28 14.45 20.15
N VAL A 134 -11.42 14.52 19.47
CA VAL A 134 -12.46 15.55 19.68
C VAL A 134 -13.33 15.27 20.91
N CYS A 135 -13.42 14.01 21.36
CA CYS A 135 -14.22 13.66 22.53
C CYS A 135 -13.77 14.43 23.79
N ASN A 136 -14.68 15.06 24.52
CA ASN A 136 -14.36 15.85 25.72
C ASN A 136 -14.74 15.13 27.02
N ASP A 137 -15.00 13.81 26.98
CA ASP A 137 -15.44 13.03 28.14
C ASP A 137 -14.32 12.83 29.17
N THR A 138 -14.02 13.88 29.93
CA THR A 138 -13.30 13.77 31.19
C THR A 138 -14.27 13.22 32.23
N HIS A 139 -14.39 11.89 32.33
CA HIS A 139 -15.02 11.24 33.48
C HIS A 139 -14.14 11.41 34.72
N GLY A 140 -13.93 12.64 35.21
CA GLY A 140 -13.31 12.95 36.51
C GLY A 140 -11.94 12.33 36.81
N CYS A 141 -11.28 11.71 35.82
CA CYS A 141 -10.08 10.92 36.04
C CYS A 141 -8.86 11.78 35.68
N PRO A 142 -7.90 11.96 36.60
CA PRO A 142 -6.71 12.82 36.38
C PRO A 142 -5.69 12.22 35.39
N ASN A 143 -6.03 11.13 34.70
CA ASN A 143 -5.12 10.42 33.81
C ASN A 143 -5.27 10.90 32.36
N LEU A 144 -4.13 11.09 31.70
CA LEU A 144 -4.05 11.40 30.26
C LEU A 144 -4.75 10.33 29.42
N ASP A 145 -5.54 10.75 28.44
CA ASP A 145 -6.13 9.84 27.46
C ASP A 145 -5.08 9.42 26.43
N ILE A 146 -4.94 8.12 26.23
CA ILE A 146 -3.89 7.52 25.39
C ILE A 146 -4.53 6.56 24.39
N LEU A 147 -4.38 6.86 23.10
CA LEU A 147 -4.86 6.03 21.99
C LEU A 147 -3.71 5.32 21.28
N PRO A 148 -3.62 3.97 21.36
CA PRO A 148 -2.68 3.22 20.55
C PRO A 148 -3.20 3.01 19.11
N VAL A 149 -2.34 3.29 18.13
CA VAL A 149 -2.50 2.99 16.71
C VAL A 149 -1.43 1.98 16.31
N LEU A 150 -1.86 0.75 16.07
CA LEU A 150 -0.98 -0.43 15.95
C LEU A 150 -1.10 -1.06 14.57
N GLY A 151 -0.05 -1.74 14.11
CA GLY A 151 -0.07 -2.47 12.85
C GLY A 151 1.32 -2.73 12.27
N PRO A 152 1.41 -3.41 11.12
CA PRO A 152 2.67 -3.71 10.44
C PRO A 152 3.51 -2.47 10.13
N HIS A 153 4.79 -2.68 9.81
CA HIS A 153 5.65 -1.59 9.40
C HIS A 153 5.13 -0.98 8.07
N ARG A 154 5.32 0.33 7.87
CA ARG A 154 4.96 1.04 6.61
C ARG A 154 3.50 0.92 6.13
N VAL A 155 2.59 0.45 6.98
CA VAL A 155 1.14 0.37 6.68
C VAL A 155 0.44 1.74 6.63
N GLY A 156 1.16 2.83 6.93
CA GLY A 156 0.67 4.21 6.89
C GLY A 156 0.19 4.79 8.23
N LYS A 157 0.62 4.25 9.38
CA LYS A 157 0.16 4.72 10.72
C LYS A 157 0.53 6.18 11.01
N LYS A 158 1.79 6.56 10.78
CA LYS A 158 2.27 7.95 10.93
C LYS A 158 1.45 8.90 10.08
N THR A 159 1.30 8.55 8.81
CA THR A 159 0.47 9.28 7.84
C THR A 159 -0.99 9.39 8.30
N LEU A 160 -1.58 8.32 8.86
CA LEU A 160 -2.94 8.33 9.39
C LEU A 160 -3.13 9.38 10.46
N VAL A 161 -2.28 9.31 11.49
CA VAL A 161 -2.37 10.17 12.66
C VAL A 161 -2.11 11.62 12.27
N GLN A 162 -1.14 11.88 11.40
CA GLN A 162 -0.89 13.23 10.91
C GLN A 162 -2.05 13.79 10.07
N HIS A 163 -2.69 12.97 9.23
CA HIS A 163 -3.90 13.39 8.51
C HIS A 163 -5.08 13.65 9.44
N ALA A 164 -5.19 12.93 10.56
CA ALA A 164 -6.19 13.22 11.59
C ALA A 164 -5.85 14.52 12.36
N CYS A 165 -4.58 14.77 12.67
CA CYS A 165 -4.11 16.01 13.31
C CYS A 165 -4.34 17.26 12.45
N LYS A 166 -4.37 17.10 11.12
CA LYS A 166 -4.68 18.18 10.17
C LYS A 166 -6.19 18.46 10.03
N ASP A 167 -7.06 17.61 10.56
CA ASP A 167 -8.51 17.85 10.54
C ASP A 167 -8.82 19.09 11.38
N GLU A 168 -9.61 20.04 10.85
CA GLU A 168 -9.90 21.31 11.52
C GLU A 168 -10.53 21.10 12.90
N ARG A 169 -11.36 20.08 13.06
CA ARG A 169 -12.01 19.75 14.34
C ARG A 169 -10.96 19.38 15.39
N VAL A 170 -9.92 18.65 14.99
CA VAL A 170 -8.81 18.27 15.87
C VAL A 170 -7.90 19.47 16.13
N ARG A 171 -7.54 20.22 15.09
CA ARG A 171 -6.65 21.37 15.18
C ARG A 171 -7.23 22.46 16.10
N ASN A 172 -8.54 22.62 16.13
CA ASN A 172 -9.22 23.58 17.01
C ASN A 172 -9.32 23.10 18.47
N CYS A 173 -9.02 21.83 18.77
CA CYS A 173 -9.06 21.29 20.13
C CYS A 173 -7.76 21.44 20.91
N PHE A 174 -6.61 21.60 20.24
CA PHE A 174 -5.29 21.58 20.87
C PHE A 174 -4.49 22.82 20.50
N THR A 175 -3.77 23.39 21.47
CA THR A 175 -2.90 24.54 21.23
C THR A 175 -1.66 24.15 20.44
N ASP A 176 -1.05 23.03 20.82
CA ASP A 176 0.17 22.52 20.22
C ASP A 176 0.02 21.02 19.93
N ILE A 177 0.53 20.58 18.77
CA ILE A 177 0.61 19.17 18.37
C ILE A 177 2.09 18.83 18.22
N LEU A 178 2.59 17.94 19.07
CA LEU A 178 4.01 17.62 19.20
C LEU A 178 4.25 16.18 18.78
N PHE A 179 5.31 15.96 18.00
CA PHE A 179 5.70 14.66 17.48
C PHE A 179 7.03 14.23 18.10
N PHE A 180 7.06 13.04 18.67
CA PHE A 180 8.24 12.42 19.28
C PHE A 180 8.45 11.03 18.71
N LYS A 181 9.70 10.61 18.63
CA LYS A 181 10.12 9.22 18.40
C LYS A 181 10.44 8.57 19.74
N GLY A 182 10.38 7.24 19.80
CA GLY A 182 10.67 6.48 21.03
C GLY A 182 12.02 6.83 21.68
N HIS A 183 13.07 7.05 20.86
CA HIS A 183 14.39 7.44 21.37
C HIS A 183 14.44 8.86 21.96
N ASP A 184 13.54 9.76 21.56
CA ASP A 184 13.47 11.10 22.15
C ASP A 184 13.06 11.03 23.63
N LEU A 185 12.32 9.98 24.01
CA LEU A 185 11.93 9.72 25.40
C LEU A 185 13.10 9.16 26.20
N GLU A 186 13.92 8.30 25.60
CA GLU A 186 15.09 7.67 26.23
C GLU A 186 16.15 8.72 26.60
N ASN A 187 16.39 9.69 25.72
CA ASN A 187 17.41 10.71 25.92
C ASN A 187 16.96 11.87 26.82
N GLY A 188 15.69 11.92 27.22
CA GLY A 188 15.13 13.03 28.02
C GLY A 188 15.02 14.37 27.27
N GLU A 189 15.34 14.40 25.97
CA GLU A 189 15.34 15.61 25.14
C GLU A 189 13.96 16.27 25.03
N PHE A 190 12.88 15.51 25.29
CA PHE A 190 11.53 16.04 25.33
C PHE A 190 11.40 17.23 26.30
N ALA A 191 12.08 17.22 27.46
CA ALA A 191 11.94 18.24 28.49
C ALA A 191 12.47 19.61 28.04
N ALA A 192 13.53 19.65 27.21
CA ALA A 192 14.06 20.89 26.66
C ALA A 192 13.12 21.51 25.60
N ASN A 193 12.36 20.66 24.91
CA ASN A 193 11.47 21.04 23.82
C ASN A 193 10.04 21.38 24.28
N LEU A 194 9.68 21.10 25.54
CA LEU A 194 8.34 21.27 26.08
C LEU A 194 8.21 22.57 26.89
N LYS A 195 7.83 23.67 26.22
CA LYS A 195 7.33 24.89 26.90
C LYS A 195 5.80 24.84 27.06
N VAL A 196 5.31 23.78 27.70
CA VAL A 196 3.87 23.55 27.84
C VAL A 196 3.38 24.20 29.14
N ASN A 197 2.99 25.48 29.08
CA ASN A 197 2.48 26.23 30.23
C ASN A 197 1.02 25.84 30.56
N SER A 198 0.78 24.60 30.98
CA SER A 198 -0.58 24.09 31.30
C SER A 198 -1.57 24.21 30.14
N ARG A 199 -1.07 24.14 28.89
CA ARG A 199 -1.90 24.18 27.67
C ARG A 199 -2.46 22.81 27.33
N LYS A 200 -3.62 22.78 26.67
CA LYS A 200 -4.20 21.55 26.10
C LYS A 200 -3.42 21.16 24.85
N CYS A 201 -2.61 20.10 24.95
CA CYS A 201 -1.70 19.66 23.90
C CYS A 201 -2.02 18.23 23.42
N LEU A 202 -1.62 17.94 22.18
CA LEU A 202 -1.64 16.60 21.63
C LEU A 202 -0.20 16.11 21.44
N PHE A 203 0.10 14.94 21.99
CA PHE A 203 1.39 14.27 21.85
C PHE A 203 1.25 13.07 20.93
N VAL A 204 2.08 12.97 19.90
CA VAL A 204 2.14 11.82 18.99
C VAL A 204 3.50 11.17 19.14
N ILE A 205 3.53 9.90 19.56
CA ILE A 205 4.78 9.20 19.89
C ILE A 205 4.91 7.96 19.01
N GLU A 206 5.99 7.88 18.24
CA GLU A 206 6.26 6.77 17.32
C GLU A 206 7.33 5.82 17.87
N PHE A 207 6.92 4.59 18.16
CA PHE A 207 7.80 3.49 18.56
C PHE A 207 8.16 2.63 17.35
N SER A 208 9.44 2.66 16.97
CA SER A 208 9.95 1.90 15.83
C SER A 208 9.98 0.40 16.07
N TRP A 209 10.34 -0.05 17.28
CA TRP A 209 10.55 -1.46 17.60
C TRP A 209 9.88 -1.85 18.91
N GLY A 210 10.47 -1.44 20.03
CA GLY A 210 9.95 -1.65 21.39
C GLY A 210 9.71 -0.32 22.11
N VAL A 211 9.22 -0.44 23.33
CA VAL A 211 9.05 0.68 24.26
C VAL A 211 10.02 0.48 25.42
N ASP A 212 10.89 1.45 25.66
CA ASP A 212 11.55 1.55 26.96
C ASP A 212 10.50 1.98 27.99
N GLU A 213 10.09 1.04 28.84
CA GLU A 213 9.03 1.28 29.83
C GLU A 213 9.43 2.35 30.86
N VAL A 214 10.71 2.44 31.21
CA VAL A 214 11.21 3.42 32.19
C VAL A 214 11.16 4.81 31.58
N ALA A 215 11.66 4.98 30.36
CA ALA A 215 11.60 6.24 29.62
C ALA A 215 10.15 6.69 29.40
N TRP A 216 9.26 5.75 29.03
CA TRP A 216 7.84 6.01 28.87
C TRP A 216 7.17 6.47 30.17
N MET A 217 7.44 5.79 31.29
CA MET A 217 6.85 6.15 32.59
C MET A 217 7.35 7.51 33.08
N ASN A 218 8.62 7.83 32.86
CA ASN A 218 9.18 9.15 33.15
C ASN A 218 8.50 10.24 32.32
N PHE A 219 8.34 10.02 31.01
CA PHE A 219 7.64 10.93 30.12
C PHE A 219 6.17 11.15 30.54
N LYS A 220 5.44 10.07 30.82
CA LYS A 220 4.04 10.14 31.26
C LYS A 220 3.89 10.92 32.57
N SER A 221 4.73 10.63 33.55
CA SER A 221 4.76 11.32 34.84
C SER A 221 5.07 12.82 34.67
N TYR A 222 6.04 13.15 33.83
CA TYR A 222 6.35 14.54 33.51
C TYR A 222 5.14 15.27 32.91
N LEU A 223 4.48 14.69 31.91
CA LEU A 223 3.32 15.32 31.28
C LEU A 223 2.17 15.55 32.26
N GLN A 224 1.88 14.59 33.15
CA GLN A 224 0.81 14.72 34.15
C GLN A 224 0.95 15.98 35.02
N ASN A 225 2.17 16.47 35.22
CA ASN A 225 2.43 17.65 36.06
C ASN A 225 2.45 18.98 35.29
N VAL A 226 2.62 18.94 33.96
CA VAL A 226 2.95 20.13 33.15
C VAL A 226 1.83 20.51 32.18
N VAL A 227 1.06 19.54 31.70
CA VAL A 227 0.07 19.77 30.63
C VAL A 227 -1.29 20.21 31.17
N GLY A 228 -2.04 20.94 30.34
CA GLY A 228 -3.41 21.35 30.67
C GLY A 228 -4.40 20.19 30.60
N ALA A 229 -5.51 20.33 31.33
CA ALA A 229 -6.62 19.39 31.29
C ALA A 229 -7.13 19.14 29.86
N GLY A 230 -7.46 17.89 29.55
CA GLY A 230 -7.90 17.46 28.23
C GLY A 230 -6.78 17.24 27.21
N SER A 231 -5.50 17.32 27.62
CA SER A 231 -4.38 16.88 26.77
C SER A 231 -4.45 15.39 26.49
N LYS A 232 -3.98 14.97 25.30
CA LYS A 232 -4.09 13.58 24.84
C LYS A 232 -2.80 13.08 24.22
N ILE A 233 -2.64 11.77 24.22
CA ILE A 233 -1.50 11.08 23.62
C ILE A 233 -2.01 10.09 22.56
N VAL A 234 -1.34 10.05 21.41
CA VAL A 234 -1.50 9.00 20.41
C VAL A 234 -0.18 8.24 20.29
N LEU A 235 -0.22 6.94 20.53
CA LEU A 235 0.93 6.05 20.39
C LEU A 235 0.88 5.36 19.04
N ILE A 236 1.99 5.36 18.32
CA ILE A 236 2.14 4.64 17.05
C ILE A 236 3.12 3.50 17.29
N GLY A 237 2.68 2.27 17.03
CA GLY A 237 3.46 1.08 17.36
C GLY A 237 3.25 -0.09 16.41
N ARG A 238 4.07 -1.13 16.56
CA ARG A 238 3.93 -2.40 15.81
C ARG A 238 3.39 -3.54 16.66
N THR A 239 3.78 -3.58 17.94
CA THR A 239 3.54 -4.71 18.83
C THR A 239 2.33 -4.45 19.72
N GLN A 240 1.76 -5.55 20.24
CA GLN A 240 0.73 -5.48 21.27
C GLN A 240 1.27 -4.93 22.60
N GLU A 241 2.59 -4.89 22.80
CA GLU A 241 3.21 -4.27 23.99
C GLU A 241 2.85 -2.79 24.10
N VAL A 242 2.88 -2.07 22.98
CA VAL A 242 2.46 -0.65 22.94
C VAL A 242 1.00 -0.48 23.36
N ALA A 243 0.15 -1.50 23.15
CA ALA A 243 -1.26 -1.45 23.55
C ALA A 243 -1.45 -1.35 25.07
N LYS A 244 -0.52 -1.91 25.86
CA LYS A 244 -0.60 -1.91 27.33
C LYS A 244 -0.53 -0.50 27.93
N PHE A 245 0.02 0.45 27.19
CA PHE A 245 0.15 1.85 27.62
C PHE A 245 -1.07 2.72 27.24
N GLY A 246 -2.01 2.17 26.47
CA GLY A 246 -3.24 2.85 26.08
C GLY A 246 -4.29 2.90 27.19
N THR A 247 -5.08 3.97 27.22
CA THR A 247 -6.32 4.04 28.02
C THR A 247 -7.56 3.80 27.17
N ALA A 248 -7.45 3.97 25.84
CA ALA A 248 -8.50 3.69 24.88
C ALA A 248 -8.26 2.37 24.14
N HIS A 249 -9.32 1.85 23.51
CA HIS A 249 -9.23 0.67 22.66
C HIS A 249 -8.26 0.91 21.49
N PRO A 250 -7.29 0.01 21.25
CA PRO A 250 -6.29 0.20 20.20
C PRO A 250 -6.92 0.11 18.80
N ILE A 251 -6.47 0.99 17.90
CA ILE A 251 -6.83 0.95 16.48
C ILE A 251 -5.80 0.08 15.74
N TRP A 252 -6.25 -1.04 15.19
CA TRP A 252 -5.42 -1.95 14.42
C TRP A 252 -5.50 -1.65 12.92
N MET A 253 -4.40 -1.14 12.37
CA MET A 253 -4.21 -0.97 10.93
C MET A 253 -3.63 -2.24 10.33
N LYS A 254 -4.40 -2.86 9.43
CA LYS A 254 -3.96 -4.02 8.65
C LYS A 254 -3.43 -3.60 7.28
N SER A 255 -2.60 -4.42 6.67
CA SER A 255 -2.30 -4.29 5.23
C SER A 255 -3.60 -4.35 4.42
N LEU A 256 -3.60 -3.70 3.25
CA LEU A 256 -4.75 -3.75 2.36
C LEU A 256 -5.00 -5.18 1.90
N SER A 257 -6.27 -5.56 1.70
CA SER A 257 -6.57 -6.84 1.05
C SER A 257 -6.06 -6.84 -0.39
N GLU A 258 -5.97 -8.01 -1.02
CA GLU A 258 -5.55 -8.09 -2.43
C GLU A 258 -6.46 -7.25 -3.34
N GLU A 259 -7.77 -7.28 -3.07
CA GLU A 259 -8.78 -6.54 -3.83
C GLU A 259 -8.67 -5.03 -3.63
N GLU A 260 -8.49 -4.60 -2.37
CA GLU A 260 -8.23 -3.19 -2.01
C GLU A 260 -6.93 -2.69 -2.64
N TYR A 261 -5.87 -3.49 -2.56
CA TYR A 261 -4.56 -3.16 -3.09
C TYR A 261 -4.54 -3.13 -4.61
N TRP A 262 -5.23 -4.05 -5.29
CA TRP A 262 -5.40 -3.98 -6.74
C TRP A 262 -6.13 -2.69 -7.15
N TYR A 263 -7.20 -2.31 -6.45
CA TYR A 263 -7.90 -1.05 -6.74
C TYR A 263 -6.96 0.15 -6.60
N TYR A 264 -6.17 0.17 -5.52
CA TYR A 264 -5.15 1.19 -5.27
C TYR A 264 -4.06 1.22 -6.36
N PHE A 265 -3.48 0.06 -6.66
CA PHE A 265 -2.38 -0.05 -7.62
C PHE A 265 -2.83 0.26 -9.04
N LYS A 266 -4.02 -0.22 -9.44
CA LYS A 266 -4.63 0.09 -10.74
C LYS A 266 -4.78 1.60 -10.92
N ALA A 267 -5.24 2.30 -9.88
CA ALA A 267 -5.33 3.76 -9.90
C ALA A 267 -3.97 4.44 -10.14
N LEU A 268 -2.94 3.96 -9.45
CA LEU A 268 -1.59 4.49 -9.59
C LEU A 268 -0.99 4.17 -10.96
N ALA A 269 -1.08 2.93 -11.43
CA ALA A 269 -0.44 2.50 -12.68
C ALA A 269 -1.09 3.08 -13.94
N PHE A 270 -2.42 3.28 -13.94
CA PHE A 270 -3.13 3.76 -15.13
C PHE A 270 -3.35 5.28 -15.15
N GLY A 271 -3.50 5.92 -13.98
CA GLY A 271 -3.80 7.36 -13.94
C GLY A 271 -5.07 7.69 -14.72
N SER A 272 -4.99 8.54 -15.73
CA SER A 272 -6.14 8.89 -16.58
C SER A 272 -6.46 7.88 -17.68
N MET A 273 -5.62 6.86 -17.88
CA MET A 273 -5.81 5.82 -18.89
C MET A 273 -6.95 4.89 -18.48
N ASP A 274 -7.85 4.53 -19.40
CA ASP A 274 -8.90 3.56 -19.13
C ASP A 274 -8.35 2.12 -19.16
N PRO A 275 -8.32 1.38 -18.05
CA PRO A 275 -7.85 -0.01 -18.05
C PRO A 275 -8.66 -0.93 -18.97
N ASP A 276 -9.93 -0.59 -19.24
CA ASP A 276 -10.82 -1.39 -20.10
C ASP A 276 -10.40 -1.32 -21.58
N GLU A 277 -9.78 -0.23 -22.03
CA GLU A 277 -9.21 -0.08 -23.38
C GLU A 277 -7.86 -0.79 -23.52
N HIS A 278 -7.22 -1.16 -22.40
CA HIS A 278 -5.88 -1.74 -22.36
C HIS A 278 -5.82 -3.08 -21.59
N PRO A 279 -6.56 -4.13 -22.02
CA PRO A 279 -6.73 -5.37 -21.25
C PRO A 279 -5.42 -6.15 -21.02
N ARG A 280 -4.44 -6.05 -21.94
CA ARG A 280 -3.11 -6.65 -21.74
C ARG A 280 -2.36 -5.96 -20.60
N LEU A 281 -2.40 -4.63 -20.54
CA LEU A 281 -1.80 -3.88 -19.44
C LEU A 281 -2.53 -4.19 -18.13
N ALA A 282 -3.88 -4.25 -18.15
CA ALA A 282 -4.66 -4.59 -16.96
C ALA A 282 -4.28 -5.96 -16.39
N SER A 283 -4.08 -6.96 -17.25
CA SER A 283 -3.59 -8.28 -16.84
C SER A 283 -2.18 -8.25 -16.25
N LEU A 284 -1.26 -7.45 -16.80
CA LEU A 284 0.11 -7.34 -16.29
C LEU A 284 0.13 -6.59 -14.95
N GLY A 285 -0.61 -5.49 -14.85
CA GLY A 285 -0.75 -4.70 -13.64
C GLY A 285 -1.34 -5.51 -12.49
N MET A 286 -2.37 -6.33 -12.75
CA MET A 286 -2.98 -7.15 -11.70
C MET A 286 -2.00 -8.21 -11.16
N GLN A 287 -1.20 -8.83 -12.05
CA GLN A 287 -0.15 -9.75 -11.63
C GLN A 287 0.93 -9.03 -10.80
N LEU A 288 1.36 -7.84 -11.23
CA LEU A 288 2.30 -7.02 -10.46
C LEU A 288 1.78 -6.68 -9.07
N ALA A 289 0.51 -6.30 -8.95
CA ALA A 289 -0.10 -6.01 -7.65
C ALA A 289 -0.06 -7.23 -6.72
N THR A 290 -0.28 -8.44 -7.24
CA THR A 290 -0.13 -9.68 -6.47
C THR A 290 1.31 -9.89 -5.98
N GLU A 291 2.31 -9.69 -6.85
CA GLU A 291 3.74 -9.84 -6.46
C GLU A 291 4.19 -8.81 -5.41
N LEU A 292 3.62 -7.59 -5.42
CA LEU A 292 3.98 -6.53 -4.46
C LEU A 292 3.32 -6.69 -3.08
N LYS A 293 2.40 -7.65 -2.92
CA LYS A 293 1.85 -8.10 -1.63
C LYS A 293 1.39 -6.97 -0.68
N GLY A 294 0.79 -5.90 -1.21
CA GLY A 294 0.27 -4.80 -0.40
C GLY A 294 1.26 -3.65 -0.12
N SER A 295 2.47 -3.69 -0.69
CA SER A 295 3.50 -2.66 -0.48
C SER A 295 3.07 -1.29 -1.03
N PHE A 296 2.84 -0.31 -0.14
CA PHE A 296 2.53 1.07 -0.57
C PHE A 296 3.70 1.69 -1.33
N LEU A 297 4.93 1.44 -0.88
CA LEU A 297 6.11 2.01 -1.52
C LEU A 297 6.32 1.42 -2.92
N GLY A 298 6.25 0.10 -3.04
CA GLY A 298 6.32 -0.60 -4.32
C GLY A 298 5.21 -0.15 -5.28
N ALA A 299 3.98 0.03 -4.78
CA ALA A 299 2.87 0.52 -5.58
C ALA A 299 3.12 1.94 -6.14
N ASN A 300 3.65 2.86 -5.33
CA ASN A 300 3.92 4.22 -5.79
C ASN A 300 5.07 4.27 -6.79
N ILE A 301 6.17 3.55 -6.52
CA ILE A 301 7.35 3.53 -7.40
C ILE A 301 7.00 2.89 -8.74
N LEU A 302 6.50 1.64 -8.72
CA LEU A 302 6.19 0.92 -9.95
C LEU A 302 4.96 1.51 -10.64
N GLY A 303 3.95 1.97 -9.90
CA GLY A 303 2.78 2.63 -10.48
C GLY A 303 3.17 3.86 -11.31
N GLU A 304 4.06 4.71 -10.80
CA GLU A 304 4.54 5.87 -11.55
C GLU A 304 5.37 5.48 -12.79
N MET A 305 6.26 4.49 -12.66
CA MET A 305 7.06 3.99 -13.79
C MET A 305 6.17 3.45 -14.92
N LEU A 306 5.17 2.63 -14.56
CA LEU A 306 4.25 2.01 -15.50
C LEU A 306 3.34 3.04 -16.17
N ARG A 307 2.87 4.04 -15.40
CA ARG A 307 2.07 5.17 -15.92
C ARG A 307 2.86 6.00 -16.92
N SER A 308 4.14 6.24 -16.64
CA SER A 308 5.03 7.03 -17.51
C SER A 308 5.40 6.32 -18.81
N ASN A 309 5.28 4.98 -18.84
CA ASN A 309 5.58 4.18 -20.03
C ASN A 309 4.51 3.08 -20.23
N PRO A 310 3.37 3.40 -20.88
CA PRO A 310 2.26 2.48 -21.09
C PRO A 310 2.51 1.48 -22.23
N ASN A 311 3.75 0.99 -22.37
CA ASN A 311 4.14 -0.01 -23.35
C ASN A 311 4.00 -1.43 -22.74
N PRO A 312 3.26 -2.36 -23.39
CA PRO A 312 3.07 -3.71 -22.85
C PRO A 312 4.35 -4.53 -22.65
N GLN A 313 5.36 -4.36 -23.51
CA GLN A 313 6.65 -5.03 -23.38
C GLN A 313 7.43 -4.48 -22.16
N PHE A 314 7.36 -3.17 -21.92
CA PHE A 314 7.95 -2.56 -20.72
C PHE A 314 7.29 -3.09 -19.45
N TRP A 315 5.95 -3.08 -19.38
CA TRP A 315 5.21 -3.62 -18.23
C TRP A 315 5.53 -5.10 -17.97
N HIS A 316 5.67 -5.89 -19.04
CA HIS A 316 6.07 -7.27 -18.95
C HIS A 316 7.50 -7.42 -18.41
N ALA A 317 8.45 -6.63 -18.88
CA ALA A 317 9.83 -6.66 -18.38
C ALA A 317 9.90 -6.35 -16.87
N ILE A 318 9.16 -5.33 -16.41
CA ILE A 318 9.05 -5.01 -14.98
C ILE A 318 8.47 -6.20 -14.20
N LEU A 319 7.37 -6.81 -14.68
CA LEU A 319 6.78 -7.98 -14.05
C LEU A 319 7.75 -9.17 -13.98
N SER A 320 8.48 -9.46 -15.06
CA SER A 320 9.47 -10.53 -15.09
C SER A 320 10.58 -10.29 -14.06
N SER A 321 11.08 -9.06 -13.94
CA SER A 321 12.12 -8.69 -12.98
C SER A 321 11.65 -8.77 -11.52
N VAL A 322 10.43 -8.29 -11.22
CA VAL A 322 9.83 -8.44 -9.89
C VAL A 322 9.66 -9.93 -9.55
N ARG A 323 9.17 -10.75 -10.47
CA ARG A 323 9.02 -12.19 -10.25
C ARG A 323 10.33 -12.89 -10.01
N ALA A 324 11.36 -12.58 -10.79
CA ALA A 324 12.68 -13.15 -10.60
C ALA A 324 13.21 -12.81 -9.19
N LEU A 325 13.10 -11.55 -8.77
CA LEU A 325 13.48 -11.11 -7.43
C LEU A 325 12.74 -11.88 -6.32
N VAL A 326 11.40 -11.98 -6.45
CA VAL A 326 10.57 -12.70 -5.48
C VAL A 326 10.96 -14.18 -5.42
N GLN A 327 11.09 -14.84 -6.57
CA GLN A 327 11.46 -16.26 -6.65
C GLN A 327 12.83 -16.54 -6.06
N GLU A 328 13.83 -15.69 -6.35
CA GLU A 328 15.19 -15.81 -5.81
C GLU A 328 15.19 -15.74 -4.27
N HIS A 329 14.46 -14.79 -3.68
CA HIS A 329 14.40 -14.64 -2.21
C HIS A 329 13.60 -15.74 -1.55
N LEU A 330 12.51 -16.19 -2.17
CA LEU A 330 11.75 -17.35 -1.69
C LEU A 330 12.59 -18.63 -1.76
N PHE A 331 13.40 -18.80 -2.79
CA PHE A 331 14.29 -19.97 -2.91
C PHE A 331 15.47 -19.94 -1.93
N SER A 332 16.11 -18.77 -1.78
CA SER A 332 17.33 -18.64 -0.96
C SER A 332 17.04 -18.48 0.54
N SER A 333 16.00 -17.73 0.91
CA SER A 333 15.71 -17.37 2.31
C SER A 333 14.34 -17.85 2.79
N GLY A 334 13.44 -18.25 1.88
CA GLY A 334 12.05 -18.58 2.22
C GLY A 334 11.18 -17.36 2.57
N VAL A 335 11.72 -16.15 2.47
CA VAL A 335 11.04 -14.90 2.87
C VAL A 335 10.83 -14.02 1.64
N HIS A 336 9.67 -13.38 1.55
CA HIS A 336 9.35 -12.44 0.49
C HIS A 336 10.20 -11.16 0.62
N PRO A 337 10.69 -10.55 -0.47
CA PRO A 337 11.54 -9.35 -0.38
C PRO A 337 10.85 -8.16 0.30
N GLU A 338 9.54 -7.95 0.06
CA GLU A 338 8.78 -6.91 0.78
C GLU A 338 8.74 -7.15 2.29
N ASP A 339 8.65 -8.41 2.74
CA ASP A 339 8.67 -8.73 4.18
C ASP A 339 10.06 -8.45 4.80
N LEU A 340 11.14 -8.56 4.01
CA LEU A 340 12.51 -8.18 4.43
C LEU A 340 12.66 -6.65 4.50
N LEU A 341 12.17 -5.92 3.51
CA LEU A 341 12.14 -4.45 3.51
C LEU A 341 11.33 -3.91 4.69
N GLU A 342 10.21 -4.55 5.04
CA GLU A 342 9.43 -4.19 6.24
C GLU A 342 10.21 -4.38 7.56
N ARG A 343 11.21 -5.27 7.57
CA ARG A 343 12.10 -5.51 8.72
C ARG A 343 13.39 -4.69 8.64
N ASN A 344 13.54 -3.81 7.65
CA ASN A 344 14.80 -3.14 7.30
C ASN A 344 15.97 -4.13 7.14
N ALA A 345 15.68 -5.37 6.74
CA ALA A 345 16.69 -6.37 6.44
C ALA A 345 17.25 -6.14 5.02
N PRO A 346 18.53 -6.46 4.76
CA PRO A 346 19.10 -6.32 3.42
C PRO A 346 18.41 -7.20 2.39
N VAL A 347 18.15 -6.64 1.21
CA VAL A 347 17.56 -7.32 0.05
C VAL A 347 18.53 -7.24 -1.12
N ASP A 348 18.75 -8.36 -1.80
CA ASP A 348 19.63 -8.43 -2.96
C ASP A 348 18.86 -8.05 -4.25
N PHE A 349 19.12 -6.87 -4.77
CA PHE A 349 18.36 -6.23 -5.82
C PHE A 349 19.17 -6.11 -7.12
N PRO A 350 18.61 -6.45 -8.31
CA PRO A 350 19.27 -6.18 -9.58
C PRO A 350 19.28 -4.67 -9.88
N MET A 351 20.42 -4.13 -10.32
CA MET A 351 20.61 -2.68 -10.59
C MET A 351 19.96 -2.17 -11.88
N ALA A 352 19.09 -2.96 -12.51
CA ALA A 352 18.21 -2.53 -13.59
C ALA A 352 17.14 -3.60 -13.78
N PHE A 353 15.87 -3.22 -13.71
CA PHE A 353 14.74 -4.10 -14.05
C PHE A 353 14.53 -4.18 -15.56
N VAL A 354 15.11 -3.24 -16.31
CA VAL A 354 15.01 -3.13 -17.77
C VAL A 354 16.42 -2.91 -18.33
N GLY A 355 16.88 -3.81 -19.20
CA GLY A 355 18.20 -3.74 -19.82
C GLY A 355 19.23 -4.76 -19.29
N ALA A 356 20.42 -4.77 -19.88
CA ALA A 356 21.41 -5.85 -19.74
C ALA A 356 22.57 -5.52 -18.77
N HIS A 357 22.28 -4.94 -17.61
CA HIS A 357 23.28 -4.74 -16.57
C HIS A 357 23.13 -5.80 -15.47
N GLY A 358 23.96 -6.85 -15.51
CA GLY A 358 23.99 -7.92 -14.50
C GLY A 358 24.60 -7.53 -13.15
N GLN A 359 24.76 -6.24 -12.88
CA GLN A 359 25.30 -5.73 -11.62
C GLN A 359 24.21 -5.83 -10.54
N ARG A 360 24.53 -6.48 -9.42
CA ARG A 360 23.61 -6.59 -8.26
C ARG A 360 23.98 -5.62 -7.16
N CYS A 361 23.03 -5.27 -6.31
CA CYS A 361 23.23 -4.43 -5.14
C CYS A 361 22.47 -4.97 -3.94
N LEU A 362 23.02 -4.76 -2.74
CA LEU A 362 22.30 -4.91 -1.50
C LEU A 362 21.60 -3.59 -1.19
N VAL A 363 20.28 -3.64 -1.05
CA VAL A 363 19.44 -2.52 -0.63
C VAL A 363 19.05 -2.72 0.82
N TYR A 364 19.35 -1.75 1.68
CA TYR A 364 19.08 -1.82 3.10
C TYR A 364 18.96 -0.42 3.71
N ASP A 365 18.68 -0.37 5.01
CA ASP A 365 18.56 0.90 5.76
C ASP A 365 17.61 1.90 5.11
N LEU A 366 16.40 1.42 4.78
CA LEU A 366 15.38 2.27 4.22
C LEU A 366 14.75 3.11 5.34
N ARG A 367 15.02 4.41 5.33
CA ARG A 367 14.70 5.37 6.38
C ARG A 367 14.00 6.61 5.82
N GLU A 368 13.36 7.36 6.70
CA GLU A 368 12.89 8.71 6.36
C GLU A 368 14.11 9.63 6.29
N ALA A 369 14.16 10.50 5.27
CA ALA A 369 15.23 11.47 5.10
C ALA A 369 15.22 12.49 6.24
N ASP A 370 16.40 12.83 6.75
CA ASP A 370 16.54 13.96 7.68
C ASP A 370 16.30 15.29 6.93
N PRO A 371 15.93 16.38 7.62
CA PRO A 371 15.72 17.68 7.00
C PRO A 371 16.91 18.09 6.11
N GLY A 372 16.64 18.39 4.84
CA GLY A 372 17.65 18.80 3.85
C GLY A 372 18.39 17.66 3.14
N GLN A 373 18.29 16.41 3.60
CA GLN A 373 18.90 15.27 2.89
C GLN A 373 18.21 14.97 1.55
N ASP A 374 16.92 15.28 1.42
CA ASP A 374 16.16 15.07 0.19
C ASP A 374 16.33 16.19 -0.85
N GLU A 375 17.04 17.26 -0.49
CA GLU A 375 17.47 18.32 -1.41
C GLU A 375 18.83 18.00 -2.07
N LEU A 376 19.55 16.99 -1.56
CA LEU A 376 20.78 16.50 -2.16
C LEU A 376 20.47 15.87 -3.54
N PRO A 377 21.38 15.95 -4.52
CA PRO A 377 21.20 15.37 -5.85
C PRO A 377 21.40 13.84 -5.82
N LEU A 378 20.56 13.15 -5.05
CA LEU A 378 20.55 11.69 -4.94
C LEU A 378 19.91 11.08 -6.20
N PRO A 379 20.44 9.95 -6.70
CA PRO A 379 19.76 9.19 -7.73
C PRO A 379 18.39 8.73 -7.21
N THR A 380 17.38 8.74 -8.09
CA THR A 380 16.06 8.23 -7.76
C THR A 380 15.98 6.72 -7.95
N SER A 381 15.10 6.05 -7.22
CA SER A 381 14.83 4.62 -7.44
C SER A 381 14.46 4.34 -8.90
N GLN A 382 13.67 5.20 -9.53
CA GLN A 382 13.27 5.02 -10.93
C GLN A 382 14.48 5.05 -11.87
N GLU A 383 15.39 6.02 -11.73
CA GLU A 383 16.61 6.10 -12.53
C GLU A 383 17.50 4.86 -12.33
N VAL A 384 17.63 4.37 -11.10
CA VAL A 384 18.38 3.15 -10.81
C VAL A 384 17.72 1.94 -11.49
N LEU A 385 16.40 1.79 -11.35
CA LEU A 385 15.65 0.64 -11.89
C LEU A 385 15.61 0.59 -13.41
N VAL A 386 15.69 1.71 -14.11
CA VAL A 386 15.77 1.73 -15.59
C VAL A 386 17.21 1.67 -16.11
N GLY A 387 18.20 1.51 -15.24
CA GLY A 387 19.62 1.45 -15.62
C GLY A 387 20.19 2.81 -16.06
N GLY A 388 19.65 3.90 -15.54
CA GLY A 388 20.07 5.27 -15.80
C GLY A 388 21.31 5.69 -15.00
N LYS A 389 21.22 6.81 -14.27
CA LYS A 389 22.34 7.36 -13.48
C LYS A 389 22.63 6.51 -12.25
N VAL A 390 23.50 5.53 -12.41
CA VAL A 390 24.06 4.75 -11.29
C VAL A 390 25.40 5.38 -10.87
N PRO A 391 25.54 5.87 -9.62
CA PRO A 391 26.81 6.43 -9.13
C PRO A 391 27.96 5.43 -9.27
N ALA A 392 29.19 5.90 -9.47
CA ALA A 392 30.36 5.02 -9.59
C ALA A 392 30.71 4.31 -8.25
N GLU A 393 30.37 4.95 -7.14
CA GLU A 393 30.64 4.51 -5.77
C GLU A 393 30.14 3.08 -5.48
N GLU A 394 30.85 2.36 -4.59
CA GLU A 394 30.43 1.03 -4.14
C GLU A 394 29.17 1.10 -3.28
N LYS A 395 29.05 2.16 -2.47
CA LYS A 395 27.93 2.41 -1.57
C LYS A 395 27.43 3.83 -1.81
N PHE A 396 26.13 3.99 -2.03
CA PHE A 396 25.50 5.29 -2.26
C PHE A 396 24.07 5.27 -1.75
N ASP A 397 23.55 6.45 -1.41
CA ASP A 397 22.16 6.61 -1.00
C ASP A 397 21.28 6.91 -2.22
N VAL A 398 20.05 6.38 -2.20
CA VAL A 398 19.06 6.55 -3.26
C VAL A 398 17.81 7.16 -2.65
N LEU A 399 17.28 8.21 -3.29
CA LEU A 399 15.94 8.71 -2.99
C LEU A 399 14.93 7.71 -3.52
N VAL A 400 14.41 6.87 -2.63
CA VAL A 400 13.53 5.76 -2.99
C VAL A 400 12.16 6.25 -3.39
N TRP A 401 11.60 7.21 -2.64
CA TRP A 401 10.31 7.82 -2.94
C TRP A 401 10.10 9.09 -2.13
N LYS A 402 9.36 10.06 -2.69
CA LYS A 402 8.90 11.25 -1.98
C LYS A 402 7.38 11.24 -1.91
N SER A 403 6.84 11.28 -0.70
CA SER A 403 5.40 11.27 -0.46
C SER A 403 4.74 12.52 -1.04
N ARG A 404 3.67 12.32 -1.82
CA ARG A 404 2.82 13.39 -2.38
C ARG A 404 1.70 13.81 -1.44
N ILE A 405 1.56 13.13 -0.31
CA ILE A 405 0.60 13.46 0.74
C ILE A 405 1.33 13.87 2.02
N PRO A 406 0.70 14.72 2.85
CA PRO A 406 1.16 15.01 4.19
C PRO A 406 1.62 13.75 4.96
N PRO A 407 2.76 13.82 5.64
CA PRO A 407 3.57 15.00 5.94
C PRO A 407 4.63 15.31 4.87
N TYR A 408 4.55 14.68 3.69
CA TYR A 408 5.51 14.80 2.59
C TYR A 408 6.91 14.23 2.91
N CYS A 409 6.94 13.11 3.67
CA CYS A 409 8.18 12.38 3.94
C CYS A 409 8.91 11.98 2.65
N SER A 410 10.22 12.17 2.65
CA SER A 410 11.14 11.58 1.67
C SER A 410 11.74 10.32 2.28
N PHE A 411 11.91 9.26 1.49
CA PHE A 411 12.47 7.99 1.93
C PHE A 411 13.76 7.69 1.18
N ILE A 412 14.82 7.39 1.91
CA ILE A 412 16.15 7.08 1.39
C ILE A 412 16.50 5.64 1.77
N ALA A 413 17.14 4.90 0.86
CA ALA A 413 17.78 3.64 1.18
C ALA A 413 19.24 3.66 0.76
N THR A 414 20.03 2.86 1.47
CA THR A 414 21.41 2.61 1.13
C THR A 414 21.50 1.49 0.10
N TYR A 415 22.21 1.75 -1.00
CA TYR A 415 22.53 0.77 -2.03
C TYR A 415 24.02 0.45 -1.94
N LYS A 416 24.36 -0.85 -1.91
CA LYS A 416 25.74 -1.32 -1.95
C LYS A 416 25.94 -2.29 -3.09
N LYS A 417 26.76 -1.94 -4.09
CA LYS A 417 27.10 -2.81 -5.21
C LYS A 417 27.79 -4.08 -4.73
N GLN A 418 27.34 -5.22 -5.23
CA GLN A 418 28.01 -6.49 -4.98
C GLN A 418 29.19 -6.66 -5.93
N LYS A 419 30.31 -7.21 -5.44
CA LYS A 419 31.42 -7.56 -6.32
C LYS A 419 30.97 -8.70 -7.25
N PRO A 420 31.30 -8.67 -8.55
CA PRO A 420 30.95 -9.77 -9.45
C PRO A 420 31.57 -11.06 -8.93
N GLN A 421 30.73 -12.05 -8.62
CA GLN A 421 31.24 -13.38 -8.29
C GLN A 421 31.93 -13.94 -9.52
N ARG A 422 33.26 -14.13 -9.46
CA ARG A 422 33.97 -14.92 -10.46
C ARG A 422 33.37 -16.32 -10.43
N MET A 423 32.61 -16.69 -11.47
CA MET A 423 32.32 -18.11 -11.70
C MET A 423 33.67 -18.81 -11.87
N VAL A 424 34.07 -19.62 -10.88
CA VAL A 424 35.12 -20.60 -11.06
C VAL A 424 34.58 -21.58 -12.09
N GLY A 425 34.98 -21.41 -13.34
CA GLY A 425 34.69 -22.37 -14.39
C GLY A 425 35.20 -23.72 -13.93
N LYS A 426 34.31 -24.71 -13.83
CA LYS A 426 34.70 -26.11 -13.78
C LYS A 426 35.41 -26.46 -15.09
N ARG A 427 36.69 -26.15 -15.18
CA ARG A 427 37.60 -26.74 -16.16
C ARG A 427 38.59 -27.60 -15.38
N ASN A 428 38.64 -28.87 -15.80
CA ASN A 428 39.55 -29.95 -15.40
C ASN A 428 38.96 -31.00 -14.44
N ARG A 429 38.15 -31.88 -15.02
CA ARG A 429 38.13 -33.32 -14.71
C ARG A 429 38.08 -34.13 -16.00
N LEU A 430 39.09 -33.97 -16.85
CA LEU A 430 39.39 -34.85 -18.00
C LEU A 430 40.90 -34.82 -18.24
N ALA A 431 41.66 -35.33 -17.27
CA ALA A 431 43.08 -35.67 -17.41
C ALA A 431 43.47 -36.59 -16.25
N LEU A 432 42.85 -37.78 -16.19
CA LEU A 432 43.25 -38.89 -15.30
C LEU A 432 42.48 -40.16 -15.73
N ARG A 433 42.54 -40.49 -17.02
CA ARG A 433 42.19 -41.80 -17.60
C ARG A 433 42.89 -41.92 -18.95
N GLU A 434 44.21 -42.06 -18.92
CA GLU A 434 45.04 -42.58 -20.01
C GLU A 434 46.50 -42.65 -19.50
N ALA A 435 46.72 -43.56 -18.56
CA ALA A 435 48.05 -44.05 -18.17
C ALA A 435 47.89 -45.35 -17.37
N SER A 436 47.23 -46.34 -17.97
CA SER A 436 47.25 -47.73 -17.52
C SER A 436 46.59 -48.64 -18.57
N VAL A 437 47.32 -48.91 -19.65
CA VAL A 437 47.34 -50.21 -20.34
C VAL A 437 48.78 -50.48 -20.75
#